data_AF-A0A0Q1C8T0-F1
#
_entry.id   AF-A0A0Q1C8T0-F1
#
_cell.length_a   1.000
_cell.length_b   1.000
_cell.length_c   1.000
_cell.angle_alpha   90.00
_cell.angle_beta   90.00
_cell.angle_gamma   90.00
#
_symmetry.space_group_name_H-M   'P 1'
#
loop_
_entity.id
_entity.type
_entity.pdbx_description
1 polymer ?
#
loop_
_entity_poly.entity_id
_entity_poly.type
_entity_poly.pdbx_seq_one_letter_code
_entity_poly.pdbx_strand_id
1 'polypeptide(L)' 'MQLPRFLMGDHSDHPDDIFVIHTEYPRFIINLIDDELEFIDDIQKADKEDLEAETKNLIEEASRFYDEQMEFYENE' A
#
# COMPACT_ATOMS: atom_id res chain seq x y z
N MET A 1 -8.89 -8.49 -16.79
CA MET A 1 -9.01 -7.14 -16.20
C MET A 1 -7.62 -6.67 -15.85
N GLN A 2 -7.32 -5.38 -16.02
CA GLN A 2 -6.11 -4.77 -15.46
C GLN A 2 -6.50 -4.19 -14.10
N LEU A 3 -5.87 -4.67 -13.03
CA LEU A 3 -6.03 -4.10 -11.70
C LEU A 3 -5.20 -2.81 -11.65
N PRO A 4 -5.69 -1.76 -10.98
CA PRO A 4 -4.89 -0.58 -10.71
C PRO A 4 -3.71 -0.93 -9.79
N ARG A 5 -2.63 -0.17 -9.92
CA ARG A 5 -1.39 -0.36 -9.14
C ARG A 5 -1.63 -0.32 -7.64
N PHE A 6 -2.47 0.61 -7.18
CA PHE A 6 -2.89 0.77 -5.79
C PHE A 6 -4.40 0.62 -5.65
N LEU A 7 -4.80 -0.04 -4.56
CA LEU A 7 -6.19 -0.18 -4.13
C LEU A 7 -6.29 0.21 -2.66
N MET A 8 -7.36 0.90 -2.30
CA MET A 8 -7.70 1.16 -0.91
C MET A 8 -8.60 0.04 -0.41
N GLY A 9 -8.26 -0.55 0.73
CA GLY A 9 -9.06 -1.55 1.43
C GLY A 9 -9.61 -0.95 2.71
N ASP A 10 -10.93 -0.92 2.83
CA ASP A 10 -11.62 -0.70 4.09
C ASP A 10 -12.02 -2.07 4.67
N HIS A 11 -11.92 -2.21 5.99
CA HIS A 11 -12.38 -3.42 6.67
C HIS A 11 -13.34 -3.05 7.80
N SER A 12 -14.52 -3.67 7.82
CA SER A 12 -15.58 -3.28 8.77
C SER A 12 -15.21 -3.48 10.25
N ASP A 13 -14.35 -4.46 10.56
CA ASP A 13 -13.84 -4.67 11.92
C ASP A 13 -12.70 -3.70 12.29
N HIS A 14 -12.16 -2.96 11.32
CA HIS A 14 -11.03 -2.04 11.45
C HIS A 14 -11.39 -0.67 10.84
N PRO A 15 -12.38 0.05 11.40
CA PRO A 15 -12.94 1.26 10.81
C PRO A 15 -11.96 2.44 10.78
N ASP A 16 -10.95 2.40 11.64
CA ASP A 16 -9.92 3.43 11.72
C ASP A 16 -8.68 3.09 10.88
N ASP A 17 -8.52 1.84 10.45
CA ASP A 17 -7.34 1.38 9.69
C ASP A 17 -7.48 1.67 8.19
N ILE A 18 -6.34 1.95 7.56
CA ILE A 18 -6.28 2.36 6.17
C ILE A 18 -5.33 1.44 5.44
N PHE A 19 -5.90 0.40 4.82
CA PHE A 19 -5.11 -0.57 4.06
C PHE A 19 -4.91 -0.07 2.64
N VAL A 20 -3.66 0.00 2.19
CA VAL A 20 -3.31 0.18 0.79
C VAL A 20 -2.70 -1.11 0.26
N ILE A 21 -3.28 -1.62 -0.81
CA ILE A 21 -2.87 -2.87 -1.45
C ILE A 21 -2.13 -2.51 -2.74
N HIS A 22 -0.88 -2.93 -2.83
CA HIS A 22 -0.08 -2.84 -4.05
C HIS A 22 -0.18 -4.14 -4.84
N THR A 23 -0.71 -4.07 -6.06
CA THR A 23 -1.02 -5.27 -6.87
C THR A 23 0.08 -5.65 -7.87
N GLU A 24 1.07 -4.76 -8.07
CA GLU A 24 2.25 -5.02 -8.90
C GLU A 24 3.39 -5.62 -8.07
N TYR A 25 4.40 -6.21 -8.72
CA TYR A 25 5.54 -6.78 -8.00
C TYR A 25 6.47 -5.67 -7.51
N PRO A 26 6.92 -5.69 -6.24
CA PRO A 26 6.53 -6.62 -5.18
C PRO A 26 5.11 -6.40 -4.66
N ARG A 27 4.32 -7.48 -4.50
CA ARG A 27 2.97 -7.35 -3.94
C ARG A 27 3.02 -7.26 -2.43
N PHE A 28 2.40 -6.23 -1.89
CA PHE A 28 2.31 -6.02 -0.46
C PHE A 28 1.01 -5.32 -0.08
N ILE A 29 0.71 -5.40 1.21
CA ILE A 29 -0.36 -4.67 1.87
C ILE A 29 0.31 -3.82 2.94
N ILE A 30 -0.02 -2.53 2.98
CA ILE A 30 0.42 -1.63 4.05
C ILE A 30 -0.78 -1.06 4.77
N ASN A 31 -0.75 -1.01 6.09
CA ASN A 31 -1.64 -0.18 6.88
C ASN A 31 -0.96 1.18 7.13
N LEU A 32 -1.56 2.26 6.63
CA LEU A 32 -1.00 3.62 6.75
C LEU A 32 -1.15 4.20 8.17
N ILE A 33 -1.94 3.57 9.04
CA ILE A 33 -2.17 4.05 10.41
C ILE A 33 -1.04 3.64 11.35
N ASP A 34 -0.53 2.42 11.21
CA ASP A 34 0.51 1.84 12.05
C ASP A 34 1.84 1.59 11.29
N ASP A 35 1.88 1.95 10.00
CA ASP A 35 2.99 1.69 9.07
C ASP A 35 3.34 0.19 8.94
N GLU A 36 2.41 -0.72 9.24
CA GLU A 36 2.62 -2.16 9.15
C GLU A 36 2.55 -2.62 7.70
N LEU A 37 3.65 -3.21 7.20
CA LEU A 37 3.76 -3.71 5.83
C LEU A 37 3.92 -5.23 5.80
N GLU A 38 3.03 -5.89 5.05
CA GLU A 38 3.04 -7.32 4.84
C GLU A 38 3.21 -7.63 3.34
N PHE A 39 4.28 -8.34 3.00
CA PHE A 39 4.51 -8.79 1.62
C PHE A 39 3.75 -10.09 1.36
N ILE A 40 3.04 -10.13 0.23
CA ILE A 40 2.32 -11.32 -0.23
C ILE A 40 3.28 -12.28 -0.94
N ASP A 41 4.30 -11.74 -1.60
CA ASP A 41 5.32 -12.53 -2.29
C ASP A 41 6.38 -13.07 -1.32
N ASP A 42 6.87 -14.28 -1.58
CA ASP A 42 7.96 -14.91 -0.82
C ASP A 42 9.29 -14.26 -1.23
N ILE A 43 9.63 -13.16 -0.56
CA ILE A 43 10.84 -12.38 -0.86
C ILE A 43 12.07 -13.18 -0.44
N GLN A 44 12.86 -13.61 -1.43
CA GLN A 44 14.15 -14.24 -1.15
C GLN A 44 15.11 -13.21 -0.57
N LYS A 45 16.00 -13.67 0.34
CA LYS A 45 16.98 -12.81 1.04
C LYS A 45 17.85 -11.95 0.11
N ALA A 46 18.09 -12.38 -1.13
CA ALA A 46 18.90 -11.64 -2.10
C ALA A 46 18.15 -10.45 -2.71
N ASP A 47 16.83 -10.55 -2.85
CA ASP A 47 15.98 -9.47 -3.36
C ASP A 47 15.68 -8.41 -2.28
N LYS A 48 15.99 -8.70 -1.01
CA LYS A 48 15.58 -7.90 0.14
C LYS A 48 16.17 -6.48 0.19
N GLU A 49 17.44 -6.31 -0.19
CA GLU A 49 18.08 -4.98 -0.20
C GLU A 49 17.55 -4.09 -1.33
N ASP A 50 17.36 -4.65 -2.53
CA ASP A 50 16.76 -3.93 -3.66
C ASP A 50 15.28 -3.62 -3.38
N LEU A 51 14.56 -4.58 -2.80
CA LEU A 51 13.16 -4.41 -2.41
C LEU A 51 12.97 -3.42 -1.28
N GLU A 52 13.87 -3.30 -0.30
CA GLU A 52 13.74 -2.30 0.76
C GLU A 52 13.74 -0.87 0.20
N ALA A 53 14.59 -0.58 -0.79
CA ALA A 53 14.65 0.72 -1.43
C ALA A 53 13.41 0.98 -2.29
N GLU A 54 12.95 -0.01 -3.07
CA GLU A 54 11.71 0.12 -3.85
C GLU A 54 10.48 0.23 -2.95
N THR A 55 10.40 -0.57 -1.90
CA THR A 55 9.27 -0.57 -0.95
C THR A 55 9.14 0.79 -0.28
N LYS A 56 10.23 1.43 0.14
CA LYS A 56 10.15 2.80 0.68
C LYS A 56 9.53 3.79 -0.31
N ASN A 57 9.90 3.73 -1.58
CA ASN A 57 9.27 4.56 -2.60
C ASN A 57 7.78 4.20 -2.77
N LEU A 58 7.44 2.91 -2.76
CA LEU A 58 6.05 2.45 -2.89
C LEU A 58 5.18 2.84 -1.69
N ILE A 59 5.75 2.91 -0.47
CA ILE A 59 5.08 3.44 0.73
C ILE A 59 4.79 4.93 0.53
N GLU A 60 5.77 5.73 0.09
CA GLU A 60 5.55 7.16 -0.18
C GLU A 60 4.50 7.37 -1.27
N GLU A 61 4.46 6.53 -2.31
CA GLU A 61 3.42 6.55 -3.33
C GLU A 61 2.04 6.14 -2.78
N ALA A 62 1.98 5.15 -1.88
CA ALA A 62 0.75 4.73 -1.21
C ALA A 62 0.17 5.83 -0.33
N SER A 63 1.01 6.51 0.46
CA SER A 63 0.58 7.67 1.27
C SER A 63 0.07 8.81 0.39
N ARG A 64 0.78 9.12 -0.71
CA ARG A 64 0.32 10.15 -1.65
C ARG A 64 -1.00 9.78 -2.30
N PHE A 65 -1.17 8.52 -2.68
CA PHE A 65 -2.43 8.01 -3.22
C PHE A 65 -3.57 8.23 -2.22
N TYR A 66 -3.35 7.91 -0.94
CA TYR A 66 -4.34 8.17 0.10
C TYR A 66 -4.68 9.67 0.24
N ASP A 67 -3.68 10.55 0.30
CA ASP A 67 -3.89 12.00 0.38
C ASP A 67 -4.74 12.50 -0.82
N GLU A 68 -4.44 12.04 -2.03
CA GLU A 68 -5.20 12.38 -3.25
C GLU A 68 -6.65 11.83 -3.20
N GLN A 69 -6.86 10.62 -2.67
CA GLN A 69 -8.22 10.08 -2.48
C GLN A 69 -9.00 10.88 -1.43
N MET A 70 -8.37 11.23 -0.31
CA MET A 70 -9.01 12.05 0.73
C MET A 70 -9.35 13.45 0.24
N GLU A 71 -8.47 14.09 -0.53
CA GLU A 71 -8.74 15.40 -1.15
C GLU A 71 -9.95 15.33 -2.10
N PHE A 72 -10.15 14.20 -2.78
CA PHE A 72 -11.33 13.97 -3.59
C PHE A 72 -12.61 13.84 -2.73
N TYR A 73 -12.56 13.11 -1.62
CA TYR A 73 -13.68 12.94 -0.70
C TYR A 73 -14.02 14.21 0.09
N GLU A 74 -13.05 15.07 0.43
CA GLU A 74 -13.30 16.35 1.12
C GLU A 74 -13.92 17.42 0.20
N ASN A 75 -13.81 17.25 -1.13
CA ASN A 75 -14.36 18.18 -2.12
C ASN A 75 -15.73 17.76 -2.69
N GLU A 76 -16.35 16.68 -2.21
CA GLU A 76 -17.78 16.34 -2.44
C GLU A 76 -18.68 16.81 -1.28
#